data_AF-A0A0M1JN29-F1
#
_entry.id   AF-A0A0M1JN29-F1
#
_cell.length_a   1.000
_cell.length_b   1.000
_cell.length_c   1.000
_cell.angle_alpha   90.00
_cell.angle_beta   90.00
_cell.angle_gamma   90.00
#
_symmetry.space_group_name_H-M   'P 1'
#
loop_
_entity.id
_entity.type
_entity.pdbx_description
1 polymer ?
#
loop_
_entity_poly.entity_id
_entity_poly.type
_entity_poly.pdbx_seq_one_letter_code
_entity_poly.pdbx_strand_id
1 'polypeptide(L)'
;IASTILELFDGSVSLFLADQEEIFIGDLSPILESHLDRLSELEKKVISRFSEYEAVDISQPPGLREFAKSELTEAMQSLGRRGLVEKVTTGGRAQFQLNPVFKQYIYVNYND
;
A
#
# COMPACT_ATOMS: atom_id res chain seq x y z
N ILE A 1 -1.07 -11.90 14.74
CA ILE A 1 -0.51 -12.92 13.82
C ILE A 1 0.07 -14.12 14.58
N ALA A 2 1.02 -13.96 15.52
CA ALA A 2 1.64 -15.10 16.21
C ALA A 2 0.62 -16.02 16.92
N SER A 3 -0.37 -15.44 17.61
CA SER A 3 -1.46 -16.20 18.23
C SER A 3 -2.28 -16.95 17.19
N THR A 4 -2.57 -16.33 16.04
CA THR A 4 -3.27 -16.99 14.92
C THR A 4 -2.52 -18.23 14.42
N ILE A 5 -1.20 -18.13 14.23
CA ILE A 5 -0.36 -19.26 13.80
C ILE A 5 -0.38 -20.37 14.85
N LEU A 6 -0.28 -20.02 16.13
CA LEU A 6 -0.28 -21.00 17.22
C LEU A 6 -1.63 -21.70 17.36
N GLU A 7 -2.73 -20.94 17.34
CA GLU A 7 -4.07 -21.43 17.64
C GLU A 7 -4.75 -22.12 16.46
N LEU A 8 -4.50 -21.65 15.23
CA LEU A 8 -5.19 -22.16 14.03
C LEU A 8 -4.32 -23.07 13.15
N PHE A 9 -2.99 -22.99 13.30
CA PHE A 9 -2.05 -23.72 12.46
C PHE A 9 -1.07 -24.57 13.27
N ASP A 10 -1.40 -24.87 14.53
CA ASP A 10 -0.57 -25.66 15.46
C ASP A 10 0.89 -25.19 15.56
N GLY A 11 1.11 -23.87 15.44
CA GLY A 11 2.44 -23.27 15.43
C GLY A 11 3.21 -23.44 14.11
N SER A 12 2.62 -24.07 13.09
CA SER A 12 3.23 -24.30 11.79
C SER A 12 3.13 -23.08 10.89
N VAL A 13 4.23 -22.32 10.79
CA VAL A 13 4.35 -21.19 9.85
C VAL A 13 4.20 -21.65 8.39
N SER A 14 4.73 -22.82 8.05
CA SER A 14 4.61 -23.36 6.69
C SER A 14 3.15 -23.63 6.31
N LEU A 15 2.34 -24.12 7.25
CA LEU A 15 0.91 -24.34 7.02
C LEU A 15 0.16 -23.02 6.92
N PHE A 16 0.53 -22.03 7.73
CA PHE A 16 -0.03 -20.68 7.64
C PHE A 16 0.24 -20.02 6.28
N LEU A 17 1.45 -20.18 5.72
CA LEU A 17 1.84 -19.59 4.44
C LEU A 17 1.43 -20.42 3.21
N ALA A 18 0.99 -21.67 3.40
CA ALA A 18 0.58 -22.52 2.28
C ALA A 18 -0.63 -21.93 1.57
N ASP A 19 -0.56 -21.86 0.23
CA ASP A 19 -1.64 -21.42 -0.66
C ASP A 19 -2.18 -20.00 -0.37
N GLN A 20 -1.40 -19.13 0.30
CA GLN A 20 -1.78 -17.72 0.48
C GLN A 20 -1.50 -16.90 -0.78
N GLU A 21 -2.58 -16.45 -1.44
CA GLU A 21 -2.52 -15.51 -2.57
C GLU A 21 -2.45 -14.04 -2.12
N GLU A 22 -2.94 -13.74 -0.91
CA GLU A 22 -3.06 -12.39 -0.36
C GLU A 22 -2.34 -12.25 0.98
N ILE A 23 -1.95 -11.01 1.31
CA ILE A 23 -1.29 -10.71 2.58
C ILE A 23 -2.32 -10.77 3.71
N PHE A 24 -2.15 -11.70 4.65
CA PHE A 24 -2.95 -11.72 5.87
C PHE A 24 -2.60 -10.53 6.78
N ILE A 25 -3.49 -9.54 6.86
CA ILE A 25 -3.31 -8.33 7.69
C ILE A 25 -3.49 -8.63 9.19
N GLY A 26 -4.54 -9.38 9.55
CA GLY A 26 -4.82 -9.75 10.93
C GLY A 26 -4.87 -8.58 11.91
N ASP A 27 -4.04 -8.65 12.96
CA ASP A 27 -3.95 -7.68 14.05
C ASP A 27 -3.21 -6.39 13.68
N LEU A 28 -2.70 -6.28 12.44
CA LEU A 28 -2.09 -5.05 11.94
C LEU A 28 -3.11 -4.00 11.53
N SER A 29 -4.38 -4.36 11.31
CA SER A 29 -5.41 -3.44 10.81
C SER A 29 -5.48 -2.11 11.58
N PRO A 30 -5.52 -2.07 12.92
CA PRO A 30 -5.60 -0.79 13.66
C PRO A 30 -4.36 0.08 13.50
N ILE A 31 -3.19 -0.56 13.32
CA ILE A 31 -1.92 0.15 13.11
C ILE A 31 -1.92 0.78 11.72
N LEU A 32 -2.34 0.02 10.70
CA LEU A 32 -2.42 0.49 9.32
C LEU A 32 -3.44 1.62 9.17
N GLU A 33 -4.63 1.51 9.79
CA GLU A 33 -5.63 2.58 9.83
C GLU A 33 -5.03 3.86 10.43
N SER A 34 -4.32 3.75 11.56
CA SER A 34 -3.70 4.92 12.20
C SER A 34 -2.67 5.63 11.31
N HIS A 35 -1.95 4.88 10.47
CA HIS A 35 -1.04 5.48 9.50
C HIS A 35 -1.79 6.24 8.39
N LEU A 36 -2.94 5.73 7.93
CA LEU A 36 -3.78 6.35 6.90
C LEU A 36 -4.57 7.55 7.42
N ASP A 37 -5.07 7.51 8.65
CA ASP A 37 -5.80 8.61 9.29
C ASP A 37 -4.98 9.89 9.39
N ARG A 38 -3.67 9.74 9.58
CA ARG A 38 -2.70 10.84 9.72
C ARG A 38 -2.28 11.48 8.39
N LEU A 39 -2.83 11.01 7.28
CA LEU A 39 -2.59 11.58 5.97
C LEU A 39 -3.42 12.84 5.78
N SER A 40 -2.81 13.84 5.12
CA SER A 40 -3.53 15.00 4.62
C SER A 40 -4.54 14.59 3.54
N GLU A 41 -5.51 15.45 3.27
CA GLU A 41 -6.50 15.23 2.23
C GLU A 41 -5.87 15.05 0.84
N LEU A 42 -4.74 15.72 0.57
CA LEU A 42 -3.99 15.53 -0.66
C LEU A 42 -3.36 14.12 -0.72
N GLU A 43 -2.70 13.68 0.36
CA GLU A 43 -2.11 12.35 0.44
C GLU A 43 -3.17 11.25 0.29
N LYS A 44 -4.34 11.39 0.93
CA LYS A 44 -5.45 10.44 0.81
C LYS A 44 -5.95 10.30 -0.63
N LYS A 45 -6.14 11.43 -1.32
CA LYS A 45 -6.54 11.43 -2.74
C LYS A 45 -5.50 10.77 -3.63
N VAL A 46 -4.21 11.08 -3.42
CA VAL A 46 -3.12 10.47 -4.19
C VAL A 46 -3.07 8.96 -3.96
N ILE A 47 -3.17 8.49 -2.72
CA ILE A 47 -3.20 7.04 -2.41
C ILE A 47 -4.39 6.34 -3.06
N SER A 48 -5.59 6.92 -2.96
CA SER A 48 -6.80 6.34 -3.55
C SER A 48 -6.66 6.13 -5.06
N ARG A 49 -5.96 7.03 -5.76
CA ARG A 49 -5.61 6.83 -7.17
C ARG A 49 -4.49 5.82 -7.35
N PHE A 50 -3.45 5.87 -6.52
CA PHE A 50 -2.31 4.96 -6.60
C PHE A 50 -2.71 3.49 -6.37
N SER A 51 -3.69 3.21 -5.52
CA SER A 51 -4.15 1.85 -5.24
C SER A 51 -4.80 1.16 -6.44
N GLU A 52 -5.26 1.93 -7.44
CA GLU A 52 -5.81 1.39 -8.70
C GLU A 52 -4.71 0.85 -9.65
N TYR A 53 -3.43 1.09 -9.35
CA TYR A 53 -2.30 0.72 -10.22
C TYR A 53 -1.34 -0.26 -9.52
N GLU A 54 -0.68 -1.10 -10.33
CA GLU A 54 0.38 -1.99 -9.83
C GLU A 54 1.67 -1.22 -9.53
N ALA A 55 2.13 -0.47 -10.52
CA ALA A 55 3.26 0.44 -10.41
C ALA A 55 3.10 1.58 -11.42
N VAL A 56 3.56 2.77 -11.03
CA VAL A 56 3.32 4.02 -11.74
C VAL A 56 4.64 4.68 -12.10
N ASP A 57 4.81 5.06 -13.37
CA ASP A 57 5.91 5.95 -13.76
C ASP A 57 5.62 7.38 -13.28
N ILE A 58 6.60 8.02 -12.64
CA ILE A 58 6.45 9.40 -12.17
C ILE A 58 6.32 10.41 -13.32
N SER A 59 6.60 10.01 -14.56
CA SER A 59 6.38 10.81 -15.76
C SER A 59 4.90 11.01 -16.15
N GLN A 60 3.98 10.86 -15.18
CA GLN A 60 2.52 11.03 -15.23
C GLN A 60 1.74 9.85 -15.83
N PRO A 61 1.22 8.91 -15.00
CA PRO A 61 0.19 7.99 -15.44
C PRO A 61 -1.12 8.76 -15.72
N PRO A 62 -2.04 8.19 -16.51
CA PRO A 62 -3.31 8.83 -16.85
C PRO A 62 -4.15 9.27 -15.64
N GLY A 63 -4.19 8.48 -14.55
CA GLY A 63 -5.01 8.76 -13.37
C GLY A 63 -4.48 9.82 -12.41
N LEU A 64 -3.19 10.19 -12.48
CA LEU A 64 -2.60 11.21 -11.61
C LEU A 64 -2.51 12.60 -12.29
N ARG A 65 -3.02 12.71 -13.52
CA ARG A 65 -3.05 13.97 -14.28
C ARG A 65 -3.99 15.01 -13.67
N GLU A 66 -4.87 14.59 -12.76
CA GLU A 66 -5.76 15.50 -12.04
C GLU A 66 -5.03 16.36 -10.99
N PHE A 67 -3.84 15.95 -10.54
CA PHE A 67 -3.04 16.68 -9.57
C PHE A 67 -2.06 17.63 -10.26
N ALA A 68 -1.84 18.82 -9.69
CA ALA A 68 -0.73 19.65 -10.13
C ALA A 68 0.60 18.92 -9.85
N LYS A 69 1.60 19.13 -10.72
CA LYS A 69 2.91 18.45 -10.59
C LYS A 69 3.56 18.69 -9.23
N SER A 70 3.44 19.91 -8.68
CA SER A 70 3.96 20.28 -7.37
C SER A 70 3.26 19.52 -6.24
N GLU A 71 1.93 19.47 -6.27
CA GLU A 71 1.10 18.74 -5.27
C GLU A 71 1.41 17.25 -5.29
N LEU A 72 1.47 16.65 -6.48
CA LEU A 72 1.82 15.24 -6.61
C LEU A 72 3.23 14.97 -6.07
N THR A 73 4.20 15.84 -6.37
CA THR A 73 5.57 15.68 -5.88
C THR A 73 5.64 15.79 -4.35
N GLU A 74 4.93 16.74 -3.76
CA GLU A 74 4.84 16.93 -2.31
C GLU A 74 4.22 15.72 -1.62
N ALA A 75 3.07 15.25 -2.13
CA ALA A 75 2.38 14.07 -1.63
C ALA A 75 3.28 12.84 -1.72
N MET A 76 3.86 12.56 -2.89
CA MET A 76 4.73 11.40 -3.10
C MET A 76 5.98 11.43 -2.20
N GLN A 77 6.55 12.61 -1.97
CA GLN A 77 7.68 12.76 -1.06
C GLN A 77 7.26 12.44 0.39
N SER A 78 6.10 12.94 0.83
CA SER A 78 5.59 12.69 2.18
C SER A 78 5.23 11.22 2.38
N LEU A 79 4.53 10.61 1.43
CA LEU A 79 4.16 9.20 1.43
C LEU A 79 5.38 8.28 1.43
N GLY A 80 6.41 8.61 0.64
CA GLY A 80 7.68 7.87 0.62
C GLY A 80 8.42 7.94 1.96
N ARG A 81 8.45 9.11 2.62
CA ARG A 81 9.07 9.25 3.97
C ARG A 81 8.37 8.42 5.04
N ARG A 82 7.07 8.19 4.88
CA ARG A 82 6.25 7.38 5.79
C ARG A 82 6.27 5.88 5.46
N GLY A 83 6.89 5.49 4.35
CA GLY A 83 6.96 4.10 3.91
C GLY A 83 5.68 3.58 3.24
N LEU A 84 4.75 4.45 2.87
CA LEU A 84 3.51 4.05 2.19
C LEU A 84 3.73 3.83 0.69
N VAL A 85 4.70 4.53 0.10
CA VAL A 85 5.04 4.42 -1.32
C VAL A 85 6.50 4.03 -1.46
N GLU A 86 6.76 3.09 -2.36
CA GLU A 86 8.06 2.53 -2.62
C GLU A 86 8.47 2.80 -4.07
N LYS A 87 9.77 3.05 -4.27
CA LYS A 87 10.36 3.18 -5.61
C LYS A 87 10.85 1.82 -6.07
N VAL A 88 10.34 1.35 -7.20
CA VAL A 88 10.75 0.11 -7.86
C VAL A 88 11.39 0.38 -9.21
N THR A 89 12.17 -0.57 -9.73
CA THR A 89 12.77 -0.46 -11.07
C THR A 89 12.18 -1.55 -11.95
N THR A 90 11.39 -1.15 -12.95
CA THR A 90 10.74 -2.06 -13.89
C THR A 90 11.20 -1.70 -15.30
N GLY A 91 11.80 -2.64 -16.02
CA GLY A 91 12.28 -2.40 -17.39
C GLY A 91 13.33 -1.27 -17.51
N GLY A 92 14.15 -1.08 -16.46
CA GLY A 92 15.17 -0.01 -16.42
C GLY A 92 14.62 1.39 -16.13
N ARG A 93 13.32 1.53 -15.81
CA ARG A 93 12.69 2.79 -15.43
C ARG A 93 12.29 2.78 -13.97
N ALA A 94 12.43 3.93 -13.33
CA ALA A 94 11.94 4.14 -11.98
C ALA A 94 10.41 4.25 -11.99
N GLN A 95 9.76 3.36 -11.27
CA GLN A 95 8.33 3.39 -11.00
C GLN A 95 8.10 3.48 -9.49
N PHE A 96 6.86 3.80 -9.12
CA PHE A 96 6.41 3.92 -7.76
C PHE A 96 5.21 3.02 -7.55
N GLN A 97 5.20 2.29 -6.45
CA GLN A 97 4.08 1.44 -6.07
C GLN A 97 3.68 1.75 -4.63
N LEU A 98 2.42 1.49 -4.31
CA LEU A 98 1.99 1.48 -2.91
C LEU A 98 2.62 0.27 -2.22
N ASN A 99 3.05 0.43 -0.97
CA ASN A 99 3.55 -0.68 -0.17
C ASN A 99 2.49 -1.81 -0.14
N PRO A 100 2.86 -3.07 -0.44
CA PRO A 100 1.90 -4.15 -0.60
C PRO A 100 0.96 -4.37 0.59
N VAL A 101 1.44 -4.13 1.82
CA VAL A 101 0.63 -4.29 3.04
C VAL A 101 -0.48 -3.23 3.09
N PHE A 102 -0.14 -1.97 2.78
CA PHE A 102 -1.13 -0.89 2.68
C PHE A 102 -2.08 -1.09 1.49
N LYS A 103 -1.58 -1.60 0.36
CA LYS A 103 -2.41 -1.93 -0.80
C LYS A 103 -3.46 -2.98 -0.46
N GLN A 104 -3.04 -4.08 0.18
CA GLN A 104 -3.96 -5.11 0.66
C GLN A 104 -4.95 -4.56 1.69
N TYR A 105 -4.49 -3.75 2.64
CA TYR A 105 -5.37 -3.12 3.62
C TYR A 105 -6.46 -2.27 2.97
N ILE A 106 -6.09 -1.44 1.99
CA ILE A 106 -7.04 -0.57 1.29
C ILE A 106 -8.03 -1.40 0.47
N TYR A 107 -7.54 -2.43 -0.22
CA TYR A 107 -8.37 -3.34 -1.00
C TYR A 107 -9.45 -4.01 -0.14
N VAL A 108 -9.07 -4.52 1.05
CA VAL A 108 -10.00 -5.20 1.97
C VAL A 108 -11.03 -4.26 2.60
N ASN A 109 -10.68 -3.00 2.87
CA ASN A 109 -11.51 -2.11 3.70
C ASN A 109 -12.26 -0.99 2.93
N TYR A 110 -11.90 -0.70 1.67
CA TYR A 110 -12.46 0.45 0.94
C TYR A 110 -12.94 0.16 -0.49
N ASN A 111 -12.78 -1.06 -1.01
CA ASN A 111 -13.21 -1.42 -2.37
C ASN A 111 -14.46 -2.31 -2.43
N ASP A 112 -15.38 -2.17 -1.46
CA ASP A 112 -16.73 -2.77 -1.52
C ASP A 112 -17.66 -2.06 -2.54
#